data_AF-A0A930JY17-F1
#
_entry.id   AF-A0A930JY17-F1
#
_cell.length_a   1.000
_cell.length_b   1.000
_cell.length_c   1.000
_cell.angle_alpha   90.00
_cell.angle_beta   90.00
_cell.angle_gamma   90.00
#
_symmetry.space_group_name_H-M   'P 1'
#
loop_
_entity.id
_entity.type
_entity.pdbx_description
1 polymer ?
#
loop_
_entity_poly.entity_id
_entity_poly.type
_entity_poly.pdbx_seq_one_letter_code
_entity_poly.pdbx_strand_id
1 'polypeptide(L)'
;GLTEDAEGVMLGNYKAYWKRDHLYMINPDHDFNESSIAALMDKYNGELFSPHNIVIFGYSFGFTHREELQKNLRTLKDGNKTLNVNIDVRY
;
A
#
# COMPACT_ATOMS: atom_id res chain seq x y z
N GLY A 1 -18.83 17.67 -4.76
CA GLY A 1 -18.45 17.76 -3.34
C GLY A 1 -17.16 17.02 -3.13
N LEU A 2 -16.21 17.60 -2.39
CA LEU A 2 -14.85 17.06 -2.18
C LEU A 2 -14.79 15.98 -1.08
N THR A 3 -15.79 15.10 -1.04
CA THR A 3 -15.85 14.00 -0.07
C THR A 3 -16.41 12.79 -0.79
N GLU A 4 -15.60 12.23 -1.66
CA GLU A 4 -15.66 10.79 -1.84
C GLU A 4 -14.82 10.19 -0.72
N ASP A 5 -15.50 9.62 0.27
CA ASP A 5 -14.89 8.92 1.41
C ASP A 5 -13.85 7.91 0.90
N ALA A 6 -12.60 8.06 1.34
CA ALA A 6 -11.59 7.04 1.12
C ALA A 6 -11.86 5.90 2.12
N GLU A 7 -11.86 4.66 1.64
CA GLU A 7 -12.03 3.49 2.49
C GLU A 7 -10.78 3.30 3.34
N GLY A 8 -10.93 3.45 4.66
CA GLY A 8 -9.86 3.15 5.60
C GLY A 8 -9.56 1.65 5.60
N VAL A 9 -8.35 1.26 5.19
CA VAL A 9 -7.89 -0.12 5.18
C VAL A 9 -6.84 -0.31 6.26
N MET A 10 -7.09 -1.28 7.13
CA MET A 10 -6.11 -1.72 8.13
C MET A 10 -5.21 -2.79 7.51
N LEU A 11 -3.92 -2.47 7.43
CA LEU A 11 -2.83 -3.34 7.01
C LEU A 11 -2.08 -3.77 8.27
N GLY A 12 -2.62 -4.77 8.98
CA GLY A 12 -2.11 -5.12 10.31
C GLY A 12 -2.37 -3.97 11.29
N ASN A 13 -1.30 -3.36 11.80
CA ASN A 13 -1.38 -2.18 12.69
C ASN A 13 -1.34 -0.85 11.93
N TYR A 14 -1.00 -0.88 10.65
CA TYR A 14 -0.91 0.32 9.83
C TYR A 14 -2.27 0.68 9.22
N LYS A 15 -2.73 1.91 9.44
CA LYS A 15 -3.94 2.43 8.79
C LYS A 15 -3.59 3.12 7.48
N ALA A 16 -4.04 2.55 6.37
CA ALA A 16 -3.97 3.13 5.04
C ALA A 16 -5.36 3.60 4.59
N TYR A 17 -5.40 4.36 3.50
CA TYR A 17 -6.65 4.82 2.89
C TYR A 17 -6.67 4.41 1.43
N TRP A 18 -7.65 3.61 1.02
CA TRP A 18 -7.82 3.19 -0.36
C TRP A 18 -8.99 3.91 -1.01
N LYS A 19 -8.81 4.33 -2.26
CA LYS A 19 -9.84 5.03 -3.01
C LYS A 19 -9.60 4.90 -4.50
N ARG A 20 -10.61 4.44 -5.24
CA ARG A 20 -10.60 4.36 -6.71
C ARG A 20 -9.24 3.88 -7.25
N ASP A 21 -8.78 2.73 -6.76
CA ASP A 21 -7.52 2.13 -7.22
C ASP A 21 -6.21 2.76 -6.69
N HIS A 22 -6.31 3.86 -5.93
CA HIS A 22 -5.20 4.51 -5.24
C HIS A 22 -5.17 4.12 -3.76
N LEU A 23 -4.07 3.56 -3.30
CA LEU A 23 -3.76 3.30 -1.90
C LEU A 23 -2.85 4.40 -1.37
N TYR A 24 -3.34 5.18 -0.41
CA TYR A 24 -2.62 6.26 0.25
C TYR A 24 -2.05 5.78 1.58
N MET A 25 -0.73 5.81 1.66
CA MET A 25 0.07 5.51 2.84
C MET A 25 0.63 6.81 3.41
N ILE A 26 -0.22 7.53 4.12
CA ILE A 26 0.09 8.84 4.72
C ILE A 26 0.50 8.74 6.19
N ASN A 27 0.10 7.65 6.86
CA ASN A 27 0.44 7.40 8.26
C ASN A 27 1.94 7.13 8.43
N PRO A 28 2.52 7.47 9.59
CA PRO A 28 3.91 7.19 9.92
C PRO A 28 4.21 5.69 9.95
N ASP A 29 5.44 5.31 9.60
CA ASP A 29 5.89 3.92 9.51
C ASP A 29 6.15 3.26 10.87
N HIS A 30 5.91 3.95 11.97
CA HIS A 30 6.06 3.38 13.31
C HIS A 30 5.16 2.16 13.54
N ASP A 31 3.99 2.13 12.90
CA ASP A 31 3.06 0.99 12.92
C ASP A 31 3.20 0.10 11.67
N PHE A 32 4.08 0.46 10.73
CA PHE A 32 4.34 -0.30 9.52
C PHE A 32 5.49 -1.28 9.75
N ASN A 33 5.20 -2.57 9.65
CA ASN A 33 6.15 -3.66 9.86
C ASN A 33 5.88 -4.81 8.89
N GLU A 34 6.64 -5.91 9.00
CA GLU A 34 6.42 -7.11 8.19
C GLU A 34 4.98 -7.66 8.25
N SER A 35 4.31 -7.56 9.41
CA SER A 35 2.90 -7.96 9.54
C SER A 35 1.96 -7.07 8.71
N SER A 36 2.32 -5.79 8.54
CA SER A 36 1.58 -4.86 7.68
C SER A 36 1.74 -5.22 6.21
N ILE A 37 2.95 -5.62 5.80
CA ILE A 37 3.22 -6.14 4.46
C ILE A 37 2.44 -7.44 4.21
N ALA A 38 2.45 -8.37 5.16
CA ALA A 38 1.70 -9.62 5.05
C ALA A 38 0.18 -9.37 4.93
N ALA A 39 -0.37 -8.46 5.75
CA ALA A 39 -1.77 -8.07 5.65
C ALA A 39 -2.11 -7.38 4.32
N LEU A 40 -1.18 -6.60 3.76
CA LEU A 40 -1.33 -6.02 2.42
C LEU A 40 -1.38 -7.12 1.36
N MET A 41 -0.47 -8.10 1.40
CA MET A 41 -0.49 -9.22 0.47
C MET A 41 -1.76 -10.06 0.57
N ASP A 42 -2.22 -10.34 1.79
CA ASP A 42 -3.48 -11.06 2.04
C ASP A 42 -4.67 -10.31 1.45
N LYS A 43 -4.72 -8.98 1.65
CA LYS A 43 -5.73 -8.12 1.01
C LYS A 43 -5.67 -8.18 -0.51
N TYR A 44 -4.47 -8.15 -1.11
CA TYR A 44 -4.28 -8.29 -2.56
C TYR A 44 -4.72 -9.66 -3.09
N ASN A 45 -4.64 -10.73 -2.29
CA ASN A 45 -5.18 -12.04 -2.65
C ASN A 45 -6.71 -12.07 -2.59
N GLY A 46 -7.34 -11.21 -1.80
CA GLY A 46 -8.78 -10.99 -1.83
C GLY A 46 -9.16 -10.19 -3.08
N GLU A 47 -9.85 -10.84 -4.03
CA GLU A 47 -10.19 -10.34 -5.38
C GLU A 47 -10.78 -8.91 -5.48
N LEU A 48 -11.21 -8.30 -4.37
CA LEU A 48 -11.79 -6.94 -4.31
C LEU A 48 -10.77 -5.82 -4.06
N PHE A 49 -9.56 -6.12 -3.57
CA PHE A 49 -8.58 -5.11 -3.17
C PHE A 49 -7.32 -5.19 -4.04
N SER A 50 -7.36 -4.57 -5.22
CA SER A 50 -6.25 -4.56 -6.18
C SER A 50 -5.81 -3.14 -6.56
N PRO A 51 -5.30 -2.31 -5.64
CA PRO A 51 -4.83 -0.98 -6.01
C PRO A 51 -3.69 -1.08 -7.03
N HIS A 52 -3.84 -0.45 -8.20
CA HIS A 52 -2.73 -0.31 -9.15
C HIS A 52 -1.85 0.89 -8.82
N ASN A 53 -2.25 1.76 -7.91
CA ASN A 53 -1.47 2.94 -7.56
C ASN A 53 -1.28 3.02 -6.04
N ILE A 54 -0.04 3.05 -5.57
CA ILE A 54 0.30 3.19 -4.16
C ILE A 54 1.06 4.49 -3.99
N VAL A 55 0.48 5.42 -3.23
CA VAL A 55 1.07 6.72 -2.92
C VAL A 55 1.64 6.66 -1.51
N ILE A 56 2.96 6.76 -1.39
CA ILE A 56 3.68 6.71 -0.12
C ILE A 56 4.16 8.11 0.24
N PHE A 57 3.93 8.52 1.48
CA PHE A 57 4.45 9.79 1.97
C PHE A 57 5.93 9.66 2.39
N GLY A 58 6.76 10.38 1.65
CA GLY A 58 8.22 10.43 1.71
C GLY A 58 8.81 10.91 3.04
N TYR A 59 8.01 11.59 3.86
CA TYR A 59 8.41 12.04 5.18
C TYR A 59 8.03 11.05 6.29
N SER A 60 7.05 10.18 6.02
CA SER A 60 6.43 9.27 6.99
C SER A 60 7.05 7.86 6.97
N PHE A 61 7.89 7.53 5.97
CA PHE A 61 8.43 6.18 5.79
C PHE A 61 9.96 6.16 5.83
N GLY A 62 10.57 5.29 6.64
CA GLY A 62 12.00 5.00 6.54
C GLY A 62 12.39 4.38 5.19
N PHE A 63 13.63 4.61 4.75
CA PHE A 63 14.19 4.03 3.51
C PHE A 63 14.05 2.49 3.48
N THR A 64 14.35 1.83 4.60
CA THR A 64 14.27 0.37 4.75
C THR A 64 12.85 -0.16 4.51
N HIS A 65 11.84 0.41 5.17
CA HIS A 65 10.44 -0.02 4.99
C HIS A 65 9.95 0.19 3.55
N ARG A 66 10.42 1.24 2.86
CA ARG A 66 10.09 1.44 1.44
C ARG A 66 10.71 0.38 0.55
N GLU A 67 11.98 0.05 0.76
CA GLU A 67 12.65 -0.98 -0.02
C GLU A 67 11.97 -2.34 0.17
N GLU A 68 11.63 -2.69 1.41
CA GLU A 68 10.90 -3.93 1.69
C GLU A 68 9.52 -3.93 1.02
N LEU A 69 8.74 -2.86 1.16
CA LEU A 69 7.43 -2.76 0.52
C LEU A 69 7.55 -2.85 -1.01
N GLN A 70 8.51 -2.14 -1.61
CA GLN A 70 8.75 -2.15 -3.04
C GLN A 70 9.17 -3.54 -3.54
N LYS A 71 10.02 -4.25 -2.79
CA LYS A 71 10.45 -5.61 -3.11
C LYS A 71 9.27 -6.58 -3.06
N ASN A 72 8.47 -6.51 -2.00
CA ASN A 72 7.28 -7.34 -1.80
C ASN A 72 6.23 -7.12 -2.90
N LEU A 73 5.95 -5.87 -3.26
CA LEU A 73 5.04 -5.53 -4.36
C LEU A 73 5.58 -5.96 -5.72
N ARG A 74 6.90 -5.88 -5.94
CA ARG A 74 7.53 -6.36 -7.16
C ARG A 74 7.42 -7.87 -7.30
N THR A 75 7.58 -8.62 -6.21
CA THR A 75 7.34 -10.07 -6.18
C THR A 75 5.88 -10.41 -6.47
N LEU A 76 4.93 -9.65 -5.91
CA LEU A 76 3.50 -9.81 -6.20
C LEU A 76 3.19 -9.57 -7.69
N LYS A 77 3.76 -8.52 -8.29
CA LYS A 77 3.64 -8.21 -9.72
C LYS A 77 4.24 -9.31 -10.60
N ASP A 78 5.36 -9.89 -10.19
CA ASP A 78 6.00 -10.98 -10.94
C ASP A 78 5.14 -12.25 -10.93
N GLY A 79 4.50 -12.55 -9.78
CA GLY A 79 3.55 -13.65 -9.64
C GLY A 79 2.21 -13.43 -10.36
N ASN A 80 1.74 -12.18 -10.45
CA ASN A 80 0.50 -11.80 -11.13
C ASN A 80 0.77 -10.82 -12.28
N LYS A 81 1.01 -11.35 -13.48
CA LYS A 81 1.30 -10.54 -14.70
C LYS A 81 0.21 -9.53 -15.07
N THR A 82 -1.00 -9.68 -14.56
CA THR A 82 -2.14 -8.78 -14.76
C THR A 82 -2.17 -7.60 -13.78
N LEU A 83 -1.41 -7.67 -12.68
CA LEU A 83 -1.35 -6.66 -11.62
C LEU A 83 -0.26 -5.61 -11.93
N ASN A 84 -0.67 -4.45 -12.43
CA ASN A 84 0.26 -3.37 -12.73
C ASN A 84 0.31 -2.34 -11.60
N VAL A 85 1.05 -2.65 -10.52
CA VAL A 85 1.21 -1.73 -9.38
C VAL A 85 2.27 -0.65 -9.67
N ASN A 86 1.89 0.61 -9.49
CA ASN A 86 2.74 1.81 -9.54
C ASN A 86 2.93 2.34 -8.12
N ILE A 87 4.16 2.69 -7.77
CA ILE A 87 4.48 3.28 -6.47
C ILE A 87 4.92 4.72 -6.72
N ASP A 88 4.17 5.68 -6.19
CA ASP A 88 4.46 7.12 -6.24
C ASP A 88 4.90 7.56 -4.84
N VAL A 89 6.14 8.00 -4.70
CA VAL A 89 6.64 8.54 -3.44
C VAL A 89 6.56 10.06 -3.52
N ARG A 90 5.74 10.67 -2.65
CA ARG A 90 5.59 12.14 -2.59
C ARG A 90 6.28 12.71 -1.37
N TYR A 91 7.04 13.77 -1.58
CA TYR A 91 7.65 14.59 -0.54
C TYR A 91 6.73 15.79 -0.29
#